data_AF-A0A9X1MZ56-F1
#
_entry.id   AF-A0A9X1MZ56-F1
#
_cell.length_a   1.000
_cell.length_b   1.000
_cell.length_c   1.000
_cell.angle_alpha   90.00
_cell.angle_beta   90.00
_cell.angle_gamma   90.00
#
_symmetry.space_group_name_H-M   'P 1'
#
loop_
_entity.id
_entity.type
_entity.pdbx_description
1 polymer ?
#
loop_
_entity_poly.entity_id
_entity_poly.type
_entity_poly.pdbx_seq_one_letter_code
_entity_poly.pdbx_strand_id
1 'polypeptide(L)'
;MKIYWAVDNVPELKGLDKQEQKRLFKECNKEGRKRIGSAFWIRLVIAIVLSAVVALFLPLGGAIGGAMIGVFVAFLFIVLVQSPAIEAGRVWLQEQGYPKE
;
A
#
# COMPACT_ATOMS: atom_id res chain seq x y z
N MET A 1 10.50 -3.69 7.25
CA MET A 1 9.15 -3.66 6.64
C MET A 1 9.34 -3.52 5.14
N LYS A 2 8.78 -4.43 4.32
CA LYS A 2 8.88 -4.31 2.86
C LYS A 2 7.85 -3.30 2.37
N ILE A 3 8.23 -2.49 1.38
CA ILE A 3 7.35 -1.48 0.77
C ILE A 3 6.88 -2.04 -0.57
N TYR A 4 5.56 -2.15 -0.73
CA TYR A 4 4.94 -2.66 -1.95
C TYR A 4 4.39 -1.48 -2.75
N TRP A 5 5.30 -0.78 -3.42
CA TRP A 5 4.99 0.39 -4.23
C TRP A 5 4.22 0.02 -5.50
N ALA A 6 4.63 -1.06 -6.14
CA ALA A 6 4.06 -1.57 -7.37
C ALA A 6 3.92 -3.09 -7.33
N VAL A 7 3.24 -3.64 -8.35
CA VAL A 7 2.82 -5.04 -8.42
C VAL A 7 4.01 -6.00 -8.50
N ASP A 8 5.07 -5.56 -9.18
CA ASP A 8 6.36 -6.23 -9.35
C ASP A 8 7.16 -6.37 -8.05
N ASN A 9 6.85 -5.55 -7.02
CA ASN A 9 7.43 -5.71 -5.69
C ASN A 9 6.85 -6.91 -4.93
N VAL A 10 5.76 -7.54 -5.39
CA VAL A 10 5.17 -8.73 -4.78
C VAL A 10 5.76 -9.99 -5.42
N PRO A 11 6.58 -10.77 -4.70
CA PRO A 11 7.25 -11.94 -5.26
C PRO A 11 6.28 -12.99 -5.82
N GLU A 12 5.14 -13.20 -5.17
CA GLU A 12 4.13 -14.20 -5.53
C GLU A 12 3.44 -13.91 -6.87
N LEU A 13 3.54 -12.68 -7.38
CA LEU A 13 2.93 -12.27 -8.64
C LEU A 13 3.92 -12.30 -9.81
N LYS A 14 5.21 -12.53 -9.56
CA LYS A 14 6.22 -12.56 -10.61
C LYS A 14 5.96 -13.71 -11.58
N GLY A 15 6.18 -13.45 -12.87
CA GLY A 15 5.99 -14.43 -13.94
C GLY A 15 4.56 -14.56 -14.47
N LEU A 16 3.56 -14.00 -13.78
CA LEU A 16 2.17 -13.98 -14.26
C LEU A 16 1.94 -12.91 -15.33
N ASP A 17 0.87 -13.06 -16.12
CA ASP A 17 0.46 -12.04 -17.08
C ASP A 17 0.12 -10.71 -16.37
N LYS A 18 0.35 -9.58 -17.05
CA LYS A 18 0.14 -8.23 -16.49
C LYS A 18 -1.30 -7.99 -16.02
N GLN A 19 -2.30 -8.57 -16.68
CA GLN A 19 -3.69 -8.44 -16.25
C GLN A 19 -3.95 -9.25 -14.98
N GLU A 20 -3.43 -10.47 -14.92
CA GLU A 20 -3.58 -11.35 -13.76
C GLU A 20 -2.82 -10.80 -12.54
N GLN A 21 -1.61 -10.29 -12.73
CA GLN A 21 -0.85 -9.56 -11.71
C GLN A 21 -1.66 -8.42 -11.09
N LYS A 22 -2.29 -7.57 -11.92
CA LYS A 22 -3.12 -6.46 -11.43
C LYS A 22 -4.37 -6.93 -10.70
N ARG A 23 -5.01 -8.02 -11.16
CA ARG A 23 -6.19 -8.59 -10.50
C ARG A 23 -5.81 -9.12 -9.13
N LEU A 24 -4.80 -10.00 -9.07
CA LEU A 24 -4.34 -10.63 -7.83
C LEU A 24 -3.76 -9.62 -6.85
N PHE A 25 -3.10 -8.55 -7.32
CA PHE A 25 -2.64 -7.48 -6.43
C PHE A 25 -3.79 -6.78 -5.72
N LYS A 26 -4.89 -6.50 -6.44
CA LYS A 26 -6.10 -5.90 -5.83
C LYS A 26 -6.77 -6.85 -4.83
N GLU A 27 -6.86 -8.14 -5.16
CA GLU A 27 -7.41 -9.16 -4.27
C GLU A 27 -6.54 -9.37 -3.04
N CYS A 28 -5.22 -9.46 -3.20
CA CYS A 28 -4.23 -9.52 -2.14
C CYS A 28 -4.38 -8.34 -1.18
N ASN A 29 -4.48 -7.11 -1.70
CA ASN A 29 -4.72 -5.93 -0.85
C ASN A 29 -6.04 -6.03 -0.09
N LYS A 30 -7.12 -6.48 -0.76
CA LYS A 30 -8.45 -6.61 -0.16
C LYS A 30 -8.46 -7.65 0.97
N GLU A 31 -7.92 -8.84 0.73
CA GLU A 31 -7.85 -9.90 1.74
C GLU A 31 -6.87 -9.55 2.87
N GLY A 32 -5.76 -8.92 2.52
CA GLY A 32 -4.82 -8.38 3.48
C GLY A 32 -5.43 -7.38 4.47
N ARG A 33 -6.26 -6.46 3.98
CA ARG A 33 -7.03 -5.53 4.84
C ARG A 33 -7.96 -6.26 5.79
N LYS A 34 -8.66 -7.30 5.30
CA LYS A 34 -9.55 -8.12 6.15
C LYS A 34 -8.77 -8.84 7.24
N ARG A 35 -7.62 -9.43 6.90
CA ARG A 35 -6.76 -10.17 7.85
C ARG A 35 -6.16 -9.27 8.92
N ILE A 36 -5.79 -8.04 8.58
CA ILE A 36 -5.30 -7.05 9.55
C ILE A 36 -6.44 -6.59 10.48
N GLY A 37 -7.68 -6.56 10.00
CA GLY A 37 -8.85 -6.21 10.81
C GLY A 37 -8.78 -4.77 11.35
N SER A 38 -9.01 -4.61 12.65
CA SER A 38 -9.04 -3.29 13.31
C SER A 38 -7.73 -2.52 13.23
N ALA A 39 -6.59 -3.21 13.16
CA ALA A 39 -5.28 -2.56 13.04
C ALA A 39 -5.11 -1.80 11.71
N PHE A 40 -5.90 -2.11 10.68
CA PHE A 40 -5.91 -1.37 9.42
C PHE A 40 -6.47 0.03 9.64
N TRP A 41 -7.58 0.13 10.38
CA TRP A 41 -8.23 1.39 10.69
C TRP A 41 -7.34 2.28 11.55
N ILE A 42 -6.65 1.70 12.54
CA ILE A 42 -5.69 2.43 13.37
C ILE A 42 -4.58 3.04 12.48
N ARG A 43 -3.99 2.23 11.59
CA ARG A 43 -2.94 2.71 10.67
C ARG A 43 -3.45 3.74 9.67
N LEU A 44 -4.68 3.59 9.19
CA LEU A 44 -5.31 4.56 8.31
C LEU A 44 -5.50 5.91 9.01
N VAL A 45 -6.00 5.91 10.24
CA VAL A 45 -6.14 7.13 11.05
C VAL A 45 -4.77 7.79 11.27
N ILE A 46 -3.75 7.01 11.62
CA ILE A 46 -2.37 7.53 11.76
C ILE A 46 -1.89 8.18 10.46
N ALA A 47 -2.08 7.54 9.31
CA ALA A 47 -1.69 8.09 8.02
C ALA A 47 -2.41 9.41 7.69
N ILE A 48 -3.71 9.49 7.99
CA ILE A 48 -4.51 10.71 7.80
C ILE A 48 -4.00 11.84 8.70
N VAL A 49 -3.80 11.56 10.00
CA VAL A 49 -3.32 12.56 10.97
C VAL A 49 -1.94 13.08 10.57
N LEU A 50 -1.01 12.19 10.22
CA LEU A 50 0.33 12.60 9.75
C LEU A 50 0.25 13.42 8.46
N SER A 51 -0.62 13.05 7.53
CA SER A 51 -0.81 13.81 6.29
C SER A 51 -1.37 15.21 6.55
N ALA A 52 -2.32 15.34 7.49
CA ALA A 52 -2.87 16.63 7.91
C ALA A 52 -1.82 17.51 8.58
N VAL A 53 -1.00 16.94 9.48
CA VAL A 53 0.14 17.63 10.11
C VAL A 53 1.09 18.17 9.03
N VAL A 54 1.50 17.33 8.09
CA VAL A 54 2.41 17.73 6.99
C VAL A 54 1.82 18.88 6.16
N ALA A 55 0.53 18.82 5.85
CA ALA A 55 -0.16 19.87 5.10
C ALA A 55 -0.23 21.21 5.86
N LEU A 56 -0.28 21.18 7.21
CA LEU A 56 -0.32 22.39 8.04
C LEU A 56 1.05 23.06 8.21
N PHE A 57 2.14 22.29 8.19
CA PHE A 57 3.50 22.79 8.45
C PHE A 57 4.30 23.13 7.20
N LEU A 58 3.86 22.70 6.00
CA LEU A 58 4.55 23.05 4.76
C LEU A 58 3.97 24.34 4.15
N PRO A 59 4.82 25.34 3.82
CA PRO A 59 4.35 26.53 3.13
C PRO A 59 3.76 26.12 1.78
N LEU A 60 2.49 26.46 1.56
CA LEU A 60 1.75 26.25 0.31
C LEU A 60 2.26 27.14 -0.85
N GLY A 61 3.57 27.41 -0.88
CA GLY A 61 4.25 28.29 -1.82
C GLY A 61 4.32 27.70 -3.22
N GLY A 62 3.17 27.59 -3.89
CA GLY A 62 3.05 27.24 -5.30
C GLY A 62 3.03 25.74 -5.62
N ALA A 63 2.96 25.45 -6.92
CA ALA A 63 2.76 24.11 -7.49
C ALA A 63 3.82 23.08 -7.04
N ILE A 64 5.06 23.52 -6.81
CA ILE A 64 6.17 22.65 -6.38
C ILE A 64 5.95 22.19 -4.92
N GLY A 65 5.54 23.09 -4.03
CA GLY A 65 5.21 22.74 -2.64
C GLY A 65 4.04 21.76 -2.57
N GLY A 66 2.99 22.01 -3.36
CA GLY A 66 1.85 21.09 -3.47
C GLY A 66 2.24 19.69 -3.99
N ALA A 67 3.09 19.61 -5.01
CA ALA A 67 3.56 18.33 -5.57
C ALA A 67 4.37 17.51 -4.55
N MET A 68 5.28 18.16 -3.81
CA MET A 68 6.06 17.47 -2.77
C MET A 68 5.18 16.95 -1.63
N ILE A 69 4.19 17.74 -1.19
CA ILE A 69 3.19 17.28 -0.19
C ILE A 69 2.42 16.07 -0.73
N GLY A 70 1.93 16.15 -1.97
CA GLY A 70 1.17 15.08 -2.59
C GLY A 70 1.95 13.76 -2.67
N VAL A 71 3.23 13.82 -3.09
CA VAL A 71 4.11 12.63 -3.15
C VAL A 71 4.36 12.08 -1.76
N PHE A 72 4.62 12.94 -0.76
CA PHE A 72 4.87 12.49 0.60
C PHE A 72 3.64 11.86 1.24
N VAL A 73 2.46 12.45 1.06
CA VAL A 73 1.18 11.89 1.52
C VAL A 73 0.93 10.54 0.86
N ALA A 74 1.08 10.44 -0.47
CA ALA A 74 0.93 9.17 -1.18
C ALA A 74 1.91 8.11 -0.63
N PHE A 75 3.16 8.50 -0.38
CA PHE A 75 4.17 7.65 0.25
C PHE A 75 3.74 7.15 1.63
N LEU A 76 3.21 8.02 2.50
CA LEU A 76 2.71 7.63 3.82
C LEU A 76 1.60 6.59 3.74
N PHE A 77 0.65 6.76 2.83
CA PHE A 77 -0.42 5.78 2.62
C PHE A 77 0.14 4.45 2.11
N ILE A 78 1.13 4.48 1.21
CA ILE A 78 1.76 3.25 0.72
C ILE A 78 2.48 2.52 1.85
N VAL A 79 3.25 3.23 2.68
CA VAL A 79 4.02 2.61 3.76
C VAL A 79 3.13 2.15 4.91
N LEU A 80 2.19 2.98 5.36
CA LEU A 80 1.42 2.71 6.58
C LEU A 80 0.16 1.89 6.35
N VAL A 81 -0.42 1.95 5.15
CA VAL A 81 -1.74 1.36 4.87
C VAL A 81 -1.64 0.24 3.84
N GLN A 82 -1.10 0.51 2.66
CA GLN A 82 -1.03 -0.46 1.58
C GLN A 82 -0.03 -1.58 1.86
N SER A 83 1.20 -1.25 2.23
CA SER A 83 2.27 -2.24 2.38
C SER A 83 1.99 -3.30 3.45
N PRO A 84 1.46 -2.94 4.65
CA PRO A 84 1.05 -3.95 5.62
C PRO A 84 -0.08 -4.82 5.08
N ALA A 85 -1.08 -4.22 4.42
CA ALA A 85 -2.17 -4.96 3.83
C ALA A 85 -1.66 -5.97 2.80
N ILE A 86 -0.78 -5.55 1.90
CA ILE A 86 -0.15 -6.46 0.94
C ILE A 86 0.65 -7.55 1.67
N GLU A 87 1.44 -7.24 2.69
CA GLU A 87 2.18 -8.26 3.45
C GLU A 87 1.25 -9.32 4.07
N ALA A 88 0.14 -8.89 4.68
CA ALA A 88 -0.87 -9.81 5.21
C ALA A 88 -1.60 -10.59 4.11
N GLY A 89 -1.84 -9.96 2.96
CA GLY A 89 -2.48 -10.55 1.79
C GLY A 89 -1.57 -11.54 1.04
N ARG A 90 -0.25 -11.42 1.16
CA ARG A 90 0.70 -12.39 0.60
C ARG A 90 0.53 -13.77 1.21
N VAL A 91 0.20 -13.84 2.50
CA VAL A 91 -0.13 -15.13 3.16
C VAL A 91 -1.33 -15.78 2.47
N TRP A 92 -2.35 -15.00 2.12
CA TRP A 92 -3.48 -15.52 1.33
C TRP A 92 -3.05 -15.97 -0.07
N LEU A 93 -2.19 -15.23 -0.78
CA LEU A 93 -1.66 -15.66 -2.08
C LEU A 93 -0.89 -16.99 -1.98
N GLN A 94 -0.11 -17.17 -0.92
CA GLN A 94 0.62 -18.41 -0.67
C GLN A 94 -0.33 -19.58 -0.37
N GLU A 95 -1.41 -19.35 0.38
CA GLU A 95 -2.48 -20.34 0.58
C GLU A 95 -3.19 -20.73 -0.73
N GLN A 96 -3.25 -19.82 -1.71
CA GLN A 96 -3.78 -20.10 -3.05
C GLN A 96 -2.75 -20.82 -3.96
N GLY A 97 -1.55 -21.10 -3.46
CA GLY A 97 -0.49 -21.78 -4.21
C GLY A 97 0.37 -20.88 -5.09
N TYR A 98 0.47 -19.58 -4.78
CA TYR A 98 1.39 -18.66 -5.46
C TYR A 98 2.74 -18.51 -4.73
N PRO A 99 3.86 -18.30 -5.46
CA PRO A 99 3.95 -18.29 -6.92
C PRO A 99 3.68 -19.67 -7.51
N LYS A 100 3.00 -19.73 -8.65
CA LYS A 100 2.84 -20.99 -9.39
C LYS A 100 4.21 -21.35 -9.95
N GLU A 101 4.81 -22.43 -9.45
CA GLU A 101 6.02 -23.03 -10.02
C GLU A 101 5.75 -23.60 -11.42
#